data_AF-A0A957VAY0-F1
#
_entry.id   AF-A0A957VAY0-F1
#
_cell.length_a   1.000
_cell.length_b   1.000
_cell.length_c   1.000
_cell.angle_alpha   90.00
_cell.angle_beta   90.00
_cell.angle_gamma   90.00
#
_symmetry.space_group_name_H-M   'P 1'
#
loop_
_entity.id
_entity.type
_entity.pdbx_description
1 polymer ?
#
loop_
_entity_poly.entity_id
_entity_poly.type
_entity_poly.pdbx_seq_one_letter_code
_entity_poly.pdbx_strand_id
1 'polypeptide(L)'
;RLVDNQALTAALYQGGAVLPVFVVDPALLNSPYVGERRTAFLFGGLRALATALAERGGRLIVRHGDPATVLATLCYESGANAVYAESDVSPYATARDRRVAAALPVPLHLTGGLTIREPAATLKDDGTPYTVYTPYSRRWRSHPPVRRSDILAAARALETPAAIASDALLEATAPESAVFMPGEEEAKRRLRAFVAGPQAPIHGYANSRNRPDLEG
;
A
#
# COMPACT_ATOMS: atom_id res chain seq x y z
N ARG A 1 0.49 -4.03 3.50
CA ARG A 1 1.39 -4.02 4.68
C ARG A 1 0.56 -3.75 5.93
N LEU A 2 0.98 -4.24 7.09
CA LEU A 2 0.33 -4.07 8.38
C LEU A 2 1.07 -3.05 9.26
N VAL A 3 2.40 -2.96 9.18
CA VAL A 3 3.15 -1.86 9.81
C VAL A 3 2.99 -0.60 8.97
N ASP A 4 2.86 0.54 9.65
CA ASP A 4 2.81 1.87 9.06
C ASP A 4 1.75 2.01 7.96
N ASN A 5 0.54 1.54 8.26
CA ASN A 5 -0.61 1.59 7.37
C ASN A 5 -1.68 2.52 7.97
N GLN A 6 -1.78 3.74 7.44
CA GLN A 6 -2.64 4.77 8.01
C GLN A 6 -4.12 4.40 7.92
N ALA A 7 -4.55 3.81 6.81
CA ALA A 7 -5.92 3.37 6.60
C ALA A 7 -6.34 2.28 7.59
N LEU A 8 -5.47 1.27 7.78
CA LEU A 8 -5.72 0.20 8.73
C LEU A 8 -5.77 0.71 10.17
N THR A 9 -4.83 1.58 10.54
CA THR A 9 -4.80 2.20 11.87
C THR A 9 -6.05 3.06 12.10
N ALA A 10 -6.46 3.87 11.13
CA ALA A 10 -7.67 4.69 11.22
C ALA A 10 -8.93 3.83 11.38
N ALA A 11 -9.05 2.72 10.63
CA ALA A 11 -10.17 1.78 10.77
C ALA A 11 -10.22 1.17 12.17
N LEU A 12 -9.08 0.74 12.72
CA LEU A 12 -8.99 0.17 14.07
C LEU A 12 -9.31 1.20 15.17
N TYR A 13 -8.95 2.47 14.97
CA TYR A 13 -9.25 3.55 15.93
C TYR A 13 -10.74 3.83 16.08
N GLN A 14 -11.56 3.58 15.06
CA GLN A 14 -13.03 3.68 15.19
C GLN A 14 -13.63 2.63 16.11
N GLY A 15 -12.91 1.52 16.32
CA GLY A 15 -13.38 0.35 17.06
C GLY A 15 -14.25 -0.59 16.22
N GLY A 16 -14.44 -1.81 16.74
CA GLY A 16 -15.20 -2.87 16.06
C GLY A 16 -14.34 -3.78 15.17
N ALA A 17 -15.02 -4.69 14.47
CA ALA A 17 -14.40 -5.64 13.57
C ALA A 17 -13.95 -4.97 12.28
N VAL A 18 -12.78 -5.36 11.77
CA VAL A 18 -12.20 -4.84 10.53
C VAL A 18 -12.23 -5.94 9.48
N LEU A 19 -12.67 -5.59 8.28
CA LEU A 19 -12.67 -6.46 7.10
C LEU A 19 -11.58 -6.00 6.12
N PRO A 20 -10.36 -6.56 6.17
CA PRO A 20 -9.35 -6.30 5.16
C PRO A 20 -9.80 -6.80 3.80
N VAL A 21 -9.89 -5.91 2.81
CA VAL A 21 -10.34 -6.24 1.46
C VAL A 21 -9.27 -5.89 0.44
N PHE A 22 -9.08 -6.75 -0.56
CA PHE A 22 -8.39 -6.43 -1.79
C PHE A 22 -9.27 -6.73 -2.99
N VAL A 23 -9.50 -5.74 -3.85
CA VAL A 23 -10.22 -5.92 -5.11
C VAL A 23 -9.23 -6.06 -6.25
N VAL A 24 -9.24 -7.22 -6.90
CA VAL A 24 -8.54 -7.47 -8.16
C VAL A 24 -9.33 -6.78 -9.27
N ASP A 25 -8.87 -5.59 -9.62
CA ASP A 25 -9.49 -4.76 -10.66
C ASP A 25 -9.05 -5.22 -12.07
N PRO A 26 -9.98 -5.70 -12.93
CA PRO A 26 -9.66 -6.12 -14.29
C PRO A 26 -9.04 -5.01 -15.16
N ALA A 27 -9.38 -3.74 -14.91
CA ALA A 27 -8.82 -2.62 -15.66
C ALA A 27 -7.31 -2.44 -15.37
N LEU A 28 -6.86 -2.80 -14.17
CA LEU A 28 -5.44 -2.85 -13.84
C LEU A 28 -4.79 -4.15 -14.27
N LEU A 29 -5.44 -5.29 -13.98
CA LEU A 29 -4.85 -6.61 -14.24
C LEU A 29 -4.66 -6.88 -15.74
N ASN A 30 -5.61 -6.47 -16.56
CA ASN A 30 -5.58 -6.66 -18.02
C ASN A 30 -4.96 -5.47 -18.77
N SER A 31 -4.35 -4.52 -18.04
CA SER A 31 -3.67 -3.39 -18.65
C SER A 31 -2.48 -3.87 -19.47
N PRO A 32 -2.24 -3.34 -20.69
CA PRO A 32 -1.06 -3.70 -21.49
C PRO A 32 0.26 -3.30 -20.84
N TYR A 33 0.23 -2.46 -19.79
CA TYR A 33 1.39 -2.03 -19.03
C TYR A 33 1.71 -2.93 -17.83
N VAL A 34 0.96 -4.02 -17.62
CA VAL A 34 1.18 -4.96 -16.52
C VAL A 34 1.79 -6.25 -17.06
N GLY A 35 3.07 -6.47 -16.72
CA GLY A 35 3.79 -7.70 -17.05
C GLY A 35 3.66 -8.79 -15.97
N GLU A 36 3.92 -10.03 -16.36
CA GLU A 36 3.82 -11.24 -15.52
C GLU A 36 4.57 -11.12 -14.19
N ARG A 37 5.79 -10.55 -14.20
CA ARG A 37 6.60 -10.34 -12.99
C ARG A 37 5.88 -9.47 -11.95
N ARG A 38 5.21 -8.40 -12.40
CA ARG A 38 4.45 -7.49 -11.53
C ARG A 38 3.23 -8.20 -10.96
N THR A 39 2.53 -8.98 -11.78
CA THR A 39 1.38 -9.79 -11.36
C THR A 39 1.80 -10.83 -10.32
N ALA A 40 2.86 -11.59 -10.57
CA ALA A 40 3.39 -12.56 -9.62
C ALA A 40 3.82 -11.91 -8.30
N PHE A 41 4.50 -10.76 -8.36
CA PHE A 41 4.89 -10.01 -7.17
C PHE A 41 3.67 -9.54 -6.36
N LEU A 42 2.64 -9.01 -7.04
CA LEU A 42 1.38 -8.60 -6.39
C LEU A 42 0.71 -9.78 -5.68
N PHE A 43 0.43 -10.88 -6.39
CA PHE A 43 -0.28 -12.01 -5.80
C PHE A 43 0.54 -12.75 -4.72
N GLY A 44 1.86 -12.82 -4.88
CA GLY A 44 2.74 -13.30 -3.80
C GLY A 44 2.69 -12.39 -2.56
N GLY A 45 2.61 -11.08 -2.75
CA GLY A 45 2.46 -10.11 -1.67
C GLY A 45 1.10 -10.21 -0.98
N LEU A 46 0.03 -10.45 -1.74
CA LEU A 46 -1.31 -10.70 -1.19
C LEU A 46 -1.37 -12.00 -0.38
N ARG A 47 -0.68 -13.06 -0.81
CA ARG A 47 -0.53 -14.29 -0.02
C ARG A 47 0.20 -14.03 1.29
N ALA A 48 1.34 -13.34 1.25
CA ALA A 48 2.08 -12.95 2.46
C ALA A 48 1.24 -12.08 3.41
N LEU A 49 0.44 -11.14 2.86
CA LEU A 49 -0.48 -10.32 3.64
C LEU A 49 -1.60 -11.16 4.28
N ALA A 50 -2.17 -12.10 3.52
CA ALA A 50 -3.21 -13.00 4.02
C ALA A 50 -2.70 -13.86 5.18
N THR A 51 -1.48 -14.42 5.08
CA THR A 51 -0.81 -15.13 6.19
C THR A 51 -0.62 -14.22 7.40
N ALA A 52 -0.07 -13.02 7.21
CA ALA A 52 0.18 -12.08 8.31
C ALA A 52 -1.12 -11.62 9.01
N LEU A 53 -2.23 -11.51 8.28
CA LEU A 53 -3.56 -11.24 8.85
C LEU A 53 -4.08 -12.44 9.65
N ALA A 54 -3.96 -13.66 9.11
CA ALA A 54 -4.39 -14.89 9.77
C ALA A 54 -3.67 -15.11 11.11
N GLU A 55 -2.36 -14.85 11.18
CA GLU A 55 -1.58 -14.89 12.42
C GLU A 55 -2.09 -13.93 13.52
N ARG A 56 -2.87 -12.91 13.12
CA ARG A 56 -3.47 -11.90 14.02
C ARG A 56 -4.96 -12.12 14.27
N GLY A 57 -5.50 -13.26 13.84
CA GLY A 57 -6.93 -13.59 13.96
C GLY A 57 -7.81 -12.98 12.87
N GLY A 58 -7.22 -12.25 11.91
CA GLY A 58 -7.93 -11.61 10.81
C GLY A 58 -7.93 -12.45 9.54
N ARG A 59 -8.58 -11.95 8.49
CA ARG A 59 -8.59 -12.59 7.18
C ARG A 59 -8.57 -11.55 6.06
N LEU A 60 -7.80 -11.81 5.00
CA LEU A 60 -7.90 -11.03 3.76
C LEU A 60 -9.07 -11.53 2.93
N ILE A 61 -10.01 -10.65 2.61
CA ILE A 61 -11.06 -10.91 1.65
C ILE A 61 -10.61 -10.42 0.27
N VAL A 62 -10.64 -11.32 -0.70
CA VAL A 62 -10.35 -11.00 -2.09
C VAL A 62 -11.65 -11.03 -2.89
N ARG A 63 -11.80 -10.06 -3.78
CA ARG A 63 -12.88 -9.99 -4.77
C ARG A 63 -12.30 -9.64 -6.14
N HIS A 64 -12.92 -10.11 -7.21
CA HIS A 64 -12.58 -9.70 -8.58
C HIS A 64 -13.70 -8.87 -9.18
N GLY A 65 -13.36 -7.76 -9.86
CA GLY A 65 -14.35 -6.93 -10.57
C GLY A 65 -14.10 -5.43 -10.43
N ASP A 66 -15.10 -4.64 -10.82
CA ASP A 66 -15.06 -3.18 -10.65
C ASP A 66 -15.10 -2.80 -9.15
N PRO A 67 -14.13 -2.03 -8.63
CA PRO A 67 -14.06 -1.70 -7.21
C PRO A 67 -15.28 -0.97 -6.66
N ALA A 68 -15.93 -0.11 -7.45
CA ALA A 68 -17.10 0.63 -6.97
C ALA A 68 -18.27 -0.32 -6.74
N THR A 69 -18.53 -1.20 -7.70
CA THR A 69 -19.55 -2.26 -7.57
C THR A 69 -19.22 -3.22 -6.43
N VAL A 70 -18.00 -3.75 -6.40
CA VAL A 70 -17.56 -4.76 -5.42
C VAL A 70 -17.61 -4.23 -3.99
N LEU A 71 -17.08 -3.02 -3.74
CA LEU A 71 -17.06 -2.46 -2.40
C LEU A 71 -18.45 -2.07 -1.91
N ALA A 72 -19.33 -1.57 -2.79
CA ALA A 72 -20.72 -1.32 -2.45
C ALA A 72 -21.43 -2.61 -2.01
N THR A 73 -21.29 -3.70 -2.77
CA THR A 73 -21.83 -5.01 -2.41
C THR A 73 -21.27 -5.51 -1.07
N LEU A 74 -19.95 -5.42 -0.86
CA LEU A 74 -19.32 -5.83 0.40
C LEU A 74 -19.84 -5.04 1.61
N CYS A 75 -20.15 -3.75 1.45
CA CYS A 75 -20.74 -2.96 2.54
C CYS A 75 -22.12 -3.51 2.94
N TYR A 76 -22.94 -3.91 1.97
CA TYR A 76 -24.23 -4.57 2.24
C TYR A 76 -24.05 -5.95 2.89
N GLU A 77 -23.12 -6.78 2.38
CA GLU A 77 -22.86 -8.13 2.91
C GLU A 77 -22.34 -8.11 4.36
N SER A 78 -21.50 -7.13 4.70
CA SER A 78 -20.82 -7.06 5.99
C SER A 78 -21.49 -6.16 7.02
N GLY A 79 -22.40 -5.28 6.59
CA GLY A 79 -22.93 -4.22 7.45
C GLY A 79 -21.87 -3.19 7.86
N ALA A 80 -20.78 -3.07 7.10
CA ALA A 80 -19.74 -2.08 7.36
C ALA A 80 -20.32 -0.66 7.36
N ASN A 81 -19.88 0.17 8.30
CA ASN A 81 -20.34 1.55 8.48
C ASN A 81 -19.41 2.60 7.83
N ALA A 82 -18.24 2.19 7.34
CA ALA A 82 -17.24 3.04 6.72
C ALA A 82 -16.23 2.19 5.93
N VAL A 83 -15.59 2.80 4.93
CA VAL A 83 -14.48 2.21 4.17
C VAL A 83 -13.24 3.09 4.35
N TYR A 84 -12.09 2.47 4.63
CA TYR A 84 -10.81 3.16 4.81
C TYR A 84 -9.80 2.71 3.76
N ALA A 85 -9.12 3.66 3.12
CA ALA A 85 -8.05 3.37 2.16
C ALA A 85 -6.96 4.45 2.19
N GLU A 86 -5.76 4.12 1.71
CA GLU A 86 -4.72 5.12 1.42
C GLU A 86 -5.00 5.72 0.04
N SER A 87 -4.96 7.05 -0.11
CA SER A 87 -5.11 7.72 -1.40
C SER A 87 -3.88 7.52 -2.28
N ASP A 88 -4.11 7.51 -3.60
CA ASP A 88 -3.06 7.53 -4.63
C ASP A 88 -3.21 8.76 -5.53
N VAL A 89 -2.09 9.18 -6.11
CA VAL A 89 -1.95 10.38 -6.95
C VAL A 89 -2.16 10.09 -8.44
N SER A 90 -2.23 8.82 -8.84
CA SER A 90 -2.43 8.45 -10.24
C SER A 90 -3.81 8.91 -10.75
N PRO A 91 -3.95 9.36 -12.01
CA PRO A 91 -5.24 9.77 -12.57
C PRO A 91 -6.30 8.68 -12.47
N TYR A 92 -5.89 7.43 -12.69
CA TYR A 92 -6.77 6.27 -12.57
C TYR A 92 -7.25 6.08 -11.13
N ALA A 93 -6.37 6.11 -10.12
CA ALA A 93 -6.79 5.92 -8.74
C ALA A 93 -7.71 7.05 -8.26
N THR A 94 -7.40 8.30 -8.60
CA THR A 94 -8.28 9.44 -8.28
C THR A 94 -9.66 9.27 -8.91
N ALA A 95 -9.74 8.83 -10.17
CA ALA A 95 -11.02 8.58 -10.83
C ALA A 95 -11.77 7.39 -10.21
N ARG A 96 -11.06 6.28 -9.90
CA ARG A 96 -11.61 5.11 -9.21
C ARG A 96 -12.19 5.51 -7.86
N ASP A 97 -11.44 6.23 -7.03
CA ASP A 97 -11.85 6.60 -5.68
C ASP A 97 -13.07 7.53 -5.69
N ARG A 98 -13.19 8.42 -6.68
CA ARG A 98 -14.42 9.20 -6.90
C ARG A 98 -15.62 8.33 -7.25
N ARG A 99 -15.45 7.33 -8.13
CA ARG A 99 -16.53 6.39 -8.46
C ARG A 99 -16.92 5.54 -7.26
N VAL A 100 -15.94 5.05 -6.50
CA VAL A 100 -16.17 4.29 -5.26
C VAL A 100 -16.92 5.14 -4.24
N ALA A 101 -16.46 6.37 -3.96
CA ALA A 101 -17.14 7.27 -3.03
C ALA A 101 -18.59 7.57 -3.44
N ALA A 102 -18.87 7.68 -4.74
CA ALA A 102 -20.22 7.90 -5.25
C ALA A 102 -21.11 6.64 -5.17
N ALA A 103 -20.54 5.44 -5.22
CA ALA A 103 -21.27 4.17 -5.19
C ALA A 103 -21.49 3.61 -3.79
N LEU A 104 -20.64 3.97 -2.83
CA LEU A 104 -20.70 3.44 -1.47
C LEU A 104 -21.93 3.97 -0.71
N PRO A 105 -22.65 3.10 0.03
CA PRO A 105 -23.72 3.53 0.93
C PRO A 105 -23.20 4.15 2.24
N VAL A 106 -21.88 4.16 2.43
CA VAL A 106 -21.19 4.60 3.64
C VAL A 106 -19.99 5.49 3.30
N PRO A 107 -19.49 6.30 4.26
CA PRO A 107 -18.35 7.18 4.00
C PRO A 107 -17.09 6.42 3.56
N LEU A 108 -16.42 6.94 2.53
CA LEU A 108 -15.05 6.59 2.18
C LEU A 108 -14.08 7.56 2.85
N HIS A 109 -13.20 7.05 3.70
CA HIS A 109 -12.13 7.80 4.35
C HIS A 109 -10.81 7.49 3.66
N LEU A 110 -10.31 8.48 2.91
CA LEU A 110 -8.98 8.43 2.32
C LEU A 110 -7.95 9.01 3.28
N THR A 111 -6.88 8.26 3.49
CA THR A 111 -5.74 8.61 4.35
C THR A 111 -4.46 8.76 3.52
N GLY A 112 -3.41 9.34 4.10
CA GLY A 112 -2.10 9.34 3.47
C GLY A 112 -1.42 7.98 3.56
N GLY A 113 -0.12 7.92 3.23
CA GLY A 113 0.71 6.73 3.42
C GLY A 113 1.48 6.26 2.19
N LEU A 114 1.04 6.66 0.98
CA LEU A 114 1.80 6.40 -0.24
C LEU A 114 3.08 7.25 -0.32
N THR A 115 3.02 8.48 0.19
CA THR A 115 4.13 9.43 0.18
C THR A 115 4.51 9.81 1.60
N ILE A 116 5.80 10.12 1.82
CA ILE A 116 6.28 10.65 3.10
C ILE A 116 5.60 11.99 3.44
N ARG A 117 5.25 12.78 2.41
CA ARG A 117 4.54 14.04 2.54
C ARG A 117 3.51 14.15 1.44
N GLU A 118 2.29 14.51 1.82
CA GLU A 118 1.23 14.78 0.87
C GLU A 118 1.68 15.79 -0.19
N PRO A 119 1.31 15.62 -1.48
CA PRO A 119 1.73 16.51 -2.56
C PRO A 119 1.44 17.99 -2.27
N ALA A 120 0.30 18.28 -1.63
CA ALA A 120 -0.11 19.62 -1.25
C ALA A 120 0.82 20.28 -0.21
N ALA A 121 1.58 19.51 0.57
CA ALA A 121 2.53 20.03 1.54
C ALA A 121 3.78 20.65 0.89
N THR A 122 4.09 20.31 -0.37
CA THR A 122 5.31 20.78 -1.06
C THR A 122 4.98 21.65 -2.28
N LEU A 123 3.97 22.52 -2.16
CA LEU A 123 3.66 23.52 -3.16
C LEU A 123 4.62 24.73 -3.07
N LYS A 124 4.66 25.52 -4.14
CA LYS A 124 5.27 26.85 -4.12
C LYS A 124 4.43 27.78 -3.24
N ASP A 125 5.00 28.94 -2.91
CA ASP A 125 4.30 29.94 -2.10
C ASP A 125 3.08 30.54 -2.83
N ASP A 126 3.04 30.46 -4.16
CA ASP A 126 1.88 30.81 -4.99
C ASP A 126 0.82 29.69 -5.11
N GLY A 127 1.00 28.57 -4.40
CA GLY A 127 0.11 27.41 -4.43
C GLY A 127 0.26 26.50 -5.65
N THR A 128 1.17 26.79 -6.59
CA THR A 128 1.39 25.95 -7.78
C THR A 128 2.42 24.83 -7.52
N PRO A 129 2.38 23.72 -8.29
CA PRO A 129 3.38 22.67 -8.16
C PRO A 129 4.74 23.10 -8.73
N TYR A 130 5.81 22.50 -8.22
CA TYR A 130 7.14 22.63 -8.82
C TYR A 130 7.26 21.77 -10.09
N THR A 131 7.93 22.31 -11.11
CA THR A 131 8.27 21.61 -12.36
C THR A 131 9.77 21.28 -12.47
N VAL A 132 10.59 21.77 -11.54
CA VAL A 132 12.04 21.52 -11.48
C VAL A 132 12.39 20.83 -10.16
N TYR A 133 13.15 19.74 -10.22
CA TYR A 133 13.46 18.90 -9.05
C TYR A 133 14.27 19.63 -7.97
N THR A 134 15.28 20.42 -8.35
CA THR A 134 16.16 21.09 -7.37
C THR A 134 15.39 21.97 -6.37
N PRO A 135 14.58 22.96 -6.79
CA PRO A 135 13.78 23.77 -5.86
C PRO A 135 12.71 22.95 -5.13
N TYR A 136 12.07 21.99 -5.81
CA TYR A 136 11.15 21.04 -5.14
C TYR A 136 11.84 20.34 -3.96
N SER A 137 13.02 19.76 -4.20
CA SER A 137 13.74 18.97 -3.21
C SER A 137 14.28 19.83 -2.05
N ARG A 138 14.57 21.12 -2.29
CA ARG A 138 14.93 22.08 -1.24
C ARG A 138 13.73 22.35 -0.33
N ARG A 139 12.56 22.67 -0.91
CA ARG A 139 11.30 22.86 -0.16
C ARG A 139 10.86 21.59 0.57
N TRP A 140 11.01 20.43 -0.06
CA TRP A 140 10.66 19.15 0.55
C TRP A 140 11.52 18.85 1.80
N ARG A 141 12.84 19.11 1.70
CA ARG A 141 13.80 18.91 2.81
C ARG A 141 13.71 19.97 3.91
N SER A 142 13.14 21.15 3.66
CA SER A 142 12.99 22.19 4.69
C SER A 142 11.93 21.83 5.74
N HIS A 143 11.08 20.85 5.47
CA HIS A 143 10.09 20.37 6.42
C HIS A 143 10.74 19.49 7.52
N PRO A 144 10.19 19.47 8.75
CA PRO A 144 10.72 18.65 9.83
C PRO A 144 10.84 17.16 9.45
N PRO A 145 11.96 16.49 9.79
CA PRO A 145 12.16 15.08 9.43
C PRO A 145 11.12 14.19 10.12
N VAL A 146 10.71 13.11 9.43
CA VAL A 146 9.87 12.06 10.02
C VAL A 146 10.68 11.33 11.09
N ARG A 147 10.08 11.15 12.25
CA ARG A 147 10.66 10.49 13.41
C ARG A 147 10.19 9.04 13.47
N ARG A 148 10.95 8.20 14.19
CA ARG A 148 10.52 6.81 14.47
C ARG A 148 9.20 6.74 15.23
N SER A 149 8.89 7.76 16.05
CA SER A 149 7.62 7.88 16.76
C SER A 149 6.41 8.05 15.84
N ASP A 150 6.65 8.46 14.59
CA ASP A 150 5.59 8.75 13.63
C ASP A 150 5.20 7.47 12.86
N ILE A 151 5.99 6.39 12.99
CA ILE A 151 5.76 5.10 12.34
C ILE A 151 4.69 4.34 13.13
N LEU A 152 3.58 4.01 12.47
CA LEU A 152 2.48 3.30 13.12
C LEU A 152 2.82 1.82 13.32
N ALA A 153 2.64 1.33 14.55
CA ALA A 153 2.83 -0.08 14.85
C ALA A 153 1.76 -0.94 14.15
N ALA A 154 2.13 -2.16 13.75
CA ALA A 154 1.13 -3.11 13.26
C ALA A 154 0.14 -3.47 14.37
N ALA A 155 -1.11 -3.70 13.96
CA ALA A 155 -2.14 -4.26 14.82
C ALA A 155 -1.68 -5.61 15.41
N ARG A 156 -1.89 -5.80 16.72
CA ARG A 156 -1.57 -7.05 17.42
C ARG A 156 -2.62 -8.14 17.20
N ALA A 157 -3.88 -7.73 17.11
CA ALA A 157 -5.01 -8.58 16.83
C ALA A 157 -5.97 -7.84 15.89
N LEU A 158 -6.67 -8.58 15.06
CA LEU A 158 -7.65 -8.05 14.13
C LEU A 158 -8.81 -9.03 14.08
N GLU A 159 -10.00 -8.57 14.43
CA GLU A 159 -11.21 -9.38 14.32
C GLU A 159 -11.85 -9.15 12.95
N THR A 160 -11.96 -10.21 12.15
CA THR A 160 -12.61 -10.17 10.83
C THR A 160 -13.87 -11.03 10.83
N PRO A 161 -15.02 -10.50 10.38
CA PRO A 161 -16.24 -11.30 10.27
C PRO A 161 -16.06 -12.54 9.38
N ALA A 162 -16.36 -13.73 9.90
CA ALA A 162 -16.10 -15.00 9.22
C ALA A 162 -17.03 -15.30 8.03
N ALA A 163 -18.21 -14.66 7.97
CA ALA A 163 -19.28 -14.99 7.04
C ALA A 163 -19.08 -14.41 5.62
N ILE A 164 -18.06 -13.59 5.40
CA ILE A 164 -17.82 -12.99 4.09
C ILE A 164 -17.04 -13.97 3.21
N ALA A 165 -17.61 -14.31 2.05
CA ALA A 165 -16.95 -15.14 1.05
C ALA A 165 -15.61 -14.52 0.63
N SER A 166 -14.72 -15.27 -0.02
CA SER A 166 -13.50 -14.73 -0.64
C SER A 166 -13.21 -15.47 -1.92
N ASP A 167 -12.85 -14.74 -2.97
CA ASP A 167 -12.35 -15.33 -4.19
C ASP A 167 -10.94 -15.89 -3.97
N ALA A 168 -10.53 -16.81 -4.84
CA ALA A 168 -9.17 -17.33 -4.85
C ALA A 168 -8.18 -16.25 -5.33
N LEU A 169 -6.99 -16.27 -4.74
CA LEU A 169 -5.84 -15.54 -5.26
C LEU A 169 -5.31 -16.28 -6.50
N LEU A 170 -4.92 -15.53 -7.53
CA LEU A 170 -4.32 -16.13 -8.72
C LEU A 170 -2.98 -16.78 -8.37
N GLU A 171 -2.76 -17.99 -8.90
CA GLU A 171 -1.47 -18.66 -8.90
C GLU A 171 -0.57 -18.08 -9.99
N ALA A 172 -0.19 -16.82 -9.83
CA ALA A 172 0.85 -16.21 -10.64
C ALA A 172 2.21 -16.60 -10.05
N THR A 173 2.94 -17.47 -10.74
CA THR A 173 4.30 -17.86 -10.39
C THR A 173 5.27 -16.87 -10.98
N ALA A 174 6.18 -16.34 -10.14
CA ALA A 174 7.23 -15.48 -10.65
C ALA A 174 8.21 -16.34 -11.47
N PRO A 175 8.76 -15.84 -12.58
CA PRO A 175 9.82 -16.57 -13.29
C PRO A 175 10.99 -16.84 -12.32
N GLU A 176 11.73 -17.94 -12.50
CA GLU A 176 12.85 -18.34 -11.63
C GLU A 176 13.91 -17.23 -11.45
N SER A 177 14.04 -16.35 -12.45
CA SER A 177 14.89 -15.16 -12.42
C SER A 177 14.29 -13.96 -11.66
N ALA A 178 13.27 -14.16 -10.83
CA ALA A 178 12.70 -13.09 -10.02
C ALA A 178 13.61 -12.77 -8.84
N VAL A 179 14.25 -11.60 -8.89
CA VAL A 179 15.25 -11.16 -7.89
C VAL A 179 14.62 -10.66 -6.60
N PHE A 180 13.34 -10.26 -6.63
CA PHE A 180 12.65 -9.66 -5.48
C PHE A 180 11.51 -10.56 -5.00
N MET A 181 11.70 -11.13 -3.82
CA MET A 181 10.64 -11.87 -3.13
C MET A 181 9.58 -10.88 -2.63
N PRO A 182 8.29 -11.17 -2.81
CA PRO A 182 7.22 -10.29 -2.37
C PRO A 182 6.93 -10.44 -0.86
N GLY A 183 6.31 -9.41 -0.28
CA GLY A 183 5.86 -9.43 1.10
C GLY A 183 6.57 -8.40 2.00
N GLU A 184 5.89 -8.04 3.09
CA GLU A 184 6.35 -6.99 4.01
C GLU A 184 7.61 -7.38 4.78
N GLU A 185 7.71 -8.64 5.22
CA GLU A 185 8.88 -9.10 5.98
C GLU A 185 10.16 -9.11 5.13
N GLU A 186 10.07 -9.50 3.86
CA GLU A 186 11.20 -9.39 2.94
C GLU A 186 11.59 -7.92 2.69
N ALA A 187 10.60 -7.04 2.48
CA ALA A 187 10.87 -5.62 2.31
C ALA A 187 11.61 -5.04 3.53
N LYS A 188 11.20 -5.39 4.75
CA LYS A 188 11.89 -5.00 5.99
C LYS A 188 13.27 -5.61 6.10
N ARG A 189 13.45 -6.90 5.73
CA ARG A 189 14.76 -7.57 5.75
C ARG A 189 15.75 -6.87 4.83
N ARG A 190 15.35 -6.56 3.59
CA ARG A 190 16.19 -5.83 2.62
C ARG A 190 16.51 -4.43 3.07
N LEU A 191 15.52 -3.69 3.58
CA LEU A 191 15.76 -2.36 4.14
C LEU A 191 16.78 -2.42 5.28
N ARG A 192 16.59 -3.34 6.25
CA ARG A 192 17.55 -3.53 7.35
C ARG A 192 18.95 -3.88 6.84
N ALA A 193 19.06 -4.80 5.88
CA ALA A 193 20.35 -5.16 5.29
C ALA A 193 21.05 -3.95 4.64
N PHE A 194 20.28 -3.04 4.03
CA PHE A 194 20.82 -1.85 3.38
C PHE A 194 21.25 -0.75 4.36
N VAL A 195 20.56 -0.60 5.50
CA VAL A 195 20.73 0.56 6.40
C VAL A 195 21.35 0.26 7.77
N ALA A 196 21.35 -1.00 8.22
CA ALA A 196 21.69 -1.33 9.59
C ALA A 196 23.16 -1.79 9.73
N GLY A 197 23.86 -1.18 10.69
CA GLY A 197 25.22 -1.55 11.06
C GLY A 197 26.29 -0.55 10.59
N PRO A 198 27.52 -0.67 11.13
CA PRO A 198 28.62 0.25 10.81
C PRO A 198 29.14 0.12 9.38
N GLN A 199 28.94 -1.05 8.74
CA GLN A 199 29.37 -1.34 7.37
C GLN A 199 28.18 -1.46 6.40
N ALA A 200 27.03 -0.86 6.75
CA ALA A 200 25.84 -0.92 5.93
C ALA A 200 26.08 -0.31 4.53
N PRO A 201 25.56 -0.91 3.44
CA PRO A 201 25.75 -0.42 2.07
C PRO A 201 25.39 1.05 1.85
N ILE A 202 24.40 1.56 2.59
CA ILE A 202 23.98 2.97 2.52
C ILE A 202 25.13 3.97 2.70
N HIS A 203 26.16 3.63 3.49
CA HIS A 203 27.31 4.52 3.74
C HIS A 203 28.22 4.68 2.52
N GLY A 204 28.24 3.69 1.61
CA GLY A 204 28.99 3.71 0.35
C GLY A 204 28.16 4.12 -0.87
N TYR A 205 26.83 4.25 -0.71
CA TYR A 205 25.87 4.34 -1.81
C TYR A 205 26.18 5.46 -2.83
N ALA A 206 26.66 6.62 -2.38
CA ALA A 206 27.01 7.73 -3.26
C ALA A 206 28.08 7.34 -4.30
N ASN A 207 28.98 6.42 -3.96
CA ASN A 207 30.09 5.97 -4.81
C ASN A 207 29.72 4.69 -5.60
N SER A 208 28.87 3.83 -5.06
CA SER A 208 28.54 2.52 -5.66
C SER A 208 27.32 2.54 -6.60
N ARG A 209 26.36 3.47 -6.43
CA ARG A 209 25.08 3.43 -7.19
C ARG A 209 25.19 3.49 -8.72
N ASN A 210 26.35 3.90 -9.24
CA ASN A 210 26.64 3.95 -10.68
C ASN A 210 27.42 2.71 -11.19
N ARG A 211 27.63 1.71 -10.33
CA ARG A 211 28.38 0.47 -10.61
C ARG A 211 27.41 -0.71 -10.73
N PRO A 212 26.97 -1.05 -11.95
CA PRO A 212 26.00 -2.13 -12.15
C PRO A 212 26.57 -3.52 -11.86
N ASP A 213 27.89 -3.63 -11.72
CA ASP A 213 28.60 -4.85 -11.32
C ASP A 213 28.60 -5.10 -9.80
N LEU A 214 28.16 -4.12 -9.01
CA LEU A 214 28.01 -4.25 -7.56
C LEU A 214 26.53 -4.35 -7.19
N GLU A 215 26.22 -5.12 -6.14
CA GLU A 215 24.95 -4.95 -5.44
C GLU A 215 25.04 -3.64 -4.65
N GLY A 216 24.42 -2.59 -5.21
CA GLY A 216 24.54 -1.20 -4.76
C GLY A 216 24.10 -0.90 -3.34
#